data_AF-A0A6F9XJ40-F1
#
_entry.id   AF-A0A6F9XJ40-F1
#
_cell.length_a   1.000
_cell.length_b   1.000
_cell.length_c   1.000
_cell.angle_alpha   90.00
_cell.angle_beta   90.00
_cell.angle_gamma   90.00
#
_symmetry.space_group_name_H-M   'P 1'
#
loop_
_entity.id
_entity.type
_entity.pdbx_description
1 polymer ?
#
loop_
_entity_poly.entity_id
_entity_poly.type
_entity_poly.pdbx_seq_one_letter_code
_entity_poly.pdbx_strand_id
1 'polypeptide(L)'
;MDLDKGNVYSEYGTFTHDALEKLLDGETTKEQTLENWQTYVAEWRNNPRAFQFDTSQIRDGYINNLTEYFDNITIPKHQGSFSNEKPVMTRIKGANGGTEVFVGYIDTEYTDEDGNLVLVDYKTSSKSSFSKSKLPEKSRQLRLYALGEHQTLDIPLDKIKCRFNMLKYCEVHFKQENGKWKTSVQERSKWVEKMKTKLTTKLRKDDDIQGFEMSELLDKAIAANSLACMPKNIQDQFFIQDYLIEIDINEDDLNELAKEVAEKCRDIRSFEAIPNLESYLEYTYPYDPDNYFDKKLCGYHTSDYFKEKEGLLEDIEPQADLDKVNDDMVDFGDIFSSQESDDVFNELFG
;
A
#
# COMPACT_ATOMS: atom_id res chain seq x y z
N MET A 1 0.97 14.43 -26.38
CA MET A 1 0.41 14.77 -25.06
C MET A 1 1.31 14.11 -24.06
N ASP A 2 2.13 14.88 -23.35
CA ASP A 2 2.98 14.31 -22.31
C ASP A 2 2.12 14.22 -21.05
N LEU A 3 1.41 13.10 -20.91
CA LEU A 3 0.47 12.83 -19.81
C LEU A 3 1.18 12.31 -18.55
N ASP A 4 2.49 12.15 -18.63
CA ASP A 4 3.28 11.42 -17.64
C ASP A 4 3.83 12.34 -16.54
N LYS A 5 2.96 13.20 -16.00
CA LYS A 5 3.26 13.80 -14.70
C LYS A 5 2.86 12.78 -13.63
N GLY A 6 3.83 11.93 -13.28
CA GLY A 6 3.73 11.06 -12.11
C GLY A 6 3.41 11.84 -10.83
N ASN A 7 3.22 11.11 -9.73
CA ASN A 7 3.06 11.70 -8.41
C ASN A 7 4.00 10.99 -7.43
N VAL A 8 4.19 11.59 -6.26
CA VAL A 8 5.13 11.06 -5.25
C VAL A 8 4.79 9.63 -4.81
N TYR A 9 3.51 9.25 -4.80
CA TYR A 9 3.08 7.90 -4.42
C TYR A 9 3.42 6.88 -5.50
N SER A 10 3.24 7.23 -6.77
CA SER A 10 3.66 6.40 -7.91
C SER A 10 5.19 6.23 -7.93
N GLU A 11 5.93 7.32 -7.72
CA GLU A 11 7.40 7.31 -7.70
C GLU A 11 7.95 6.37 -6.62
N TYR A 12 7.50 6.55 -5.38
CA TYR A 12 7.88 5.69 -4.26
C TYR A 12 7.36 4.25 -4.43
N GLY A 13 6.17 4.09 -5.01
CA GLY A 13 5.61 2.79 -5.35
C GLY A 13 6.56 2.03 -6.26
N THR A 14 6.89 2.60 -7.42
CA THR A 14 7.82 2.00 -8.40
C THR A 14 9.16 1.65 -7.77
N PHE A 15 9.79 2.56 -7.02
CA PHE A 15 11.03 2.24 -6.31
C PHE A 15 10.86 1.01 -5.40
N THR A 16 9.74 0.92 -4.69
CA THR A 16 9.48 -0.16 -3.74
C THR A 16 9.31 -1.51 -4.45
N HIS A 17 8.60 -1.57 -5.57
CA HIS A 17 8.49 -2.79 -6.39
C HIS A 17 9.88 -3.22 -6.89
N ASP A 18 10.60 -2.33 -7.58
CA ASP A 18 11.95 -2.61 -8.11
C ASP A 18 12.92 -3.11 -7.01
N ALA A 19 12.84 -2.53 -5.81
CA ALA A 19 13.70 -2.92 -4.69
C ALA A 19 13.37 -4.32 -4.16
N LEU A 20 12.09 -4.69 -4.13
CA LEU A 20 11.64 -6.01 -3.69
C LEU A 20 11.95 -7.08 -4.74
N GLU A 21 11.76 -6.78 -6.02
CA GLU A 21 12.13 -7.68 -7.12
C GLU A 21 13.62 -8.06 -7.04
N LYS A 22 14.50 -7.05 -7.00
CA LYS A 22 15.96 -7.26 -6.85
C LYS A 22 16.33 -8.06 -5.62
N LEU A 23 15.64 -7.84 -4.49
CA LEU A 23 15.86 -8.61 -3.27
C LEU A 23 15.45 -10.08 -3.46
N LEU A 24 14.30 -10.34 -4.07
CA LEU A 24 13.75 -11.67 -4.26
C LEU A 24 14.49 -12.47 -5.34
N ASP A 25 15.04 -11.80 -6.35
CA ASP A 25 15.93 -12.38 -7.36
C ASP A 25 17.36 -12.62 -6.83
N GLY A 26 17.64 -12.14 -5.61
CA GLY A 26 18.95 -12.29 -4.96
C GLY A 26 20.03 -11.35 -5.50
N GLU A 27 19.65 -10.30 -6.22
CA GLU A 27 20.55 -9.25 -6.71
C GLU A 27 21.02 -8.32 -5.58
N THR A 28 20.21 -8.16 -4.53
CA THR A 28 20.55 -7.42 -3.31
C THR A 28 20.28 -8.22 -2.05
N THR A 29 21.04 -7.96 -0.97
CA THR A 29 20.69 -8.44 0.38
C THR A 29 19.69 -7.50 1.06
N LYS A 30 19.06 -7.92 2.16
CA LYS A 30 18.13 -7.06 2.92
C LYS A 30 18.79 -5.76 3.39
N GLU A 31 20.04 -5.86 3.85
CA GLU A 31 20.85 -4.72 4.31
C GLU A 31 21.10 -3.75 3.17
N GLN A 32 21.44 -4.26 1.98
CA GLN A 32 21.63 -3.43 0.78
C GLN A 32 20.31 -2.79 0.33
N THR A 33 19.19 -3.53 0.37
CA THR A 33 17.87 -2.97 0.04
C THR A 33 17.50 -1.83 0.99
N LEU A 34 17.75 -1.96 2.29
CA LEU A 34 17.55 -0.89 3.27
C LEU A 34 18.45 0.32 2.99
N GLU A 35 19.74 0.11 2.69
CA GLU A 35 20.67 1.19 2.33
C GLU A 35 20.21 1.93 1.06
N ASN A 36 19.76 1.19 0.05
CA ASN A 36 19.21 1.75 -1.18
C ASN A 36 17.96 2.59 -0.92
N TRP A 37 17.05 2.11 -0.07
CA TRP A 37 15.87 2.88 0.36
C TRP A 37 16.27 4.18 1.06
N GLN A 38 17.21 4.12 2.02
CA GLN A 38 17.67 5.31 2.75
C GLN A 38 18.34 6.32 1.82
N THR A 39 19.10 5.83 0.84
CA THR A 39 19.74 6.66 -0.20
C THR A 39 18.69 7.33 -1.08
N TYR A 40 17.71 6.57 -1.57
CA TYR A 40 16.60 7.09 -2.37
C TYR A 40 15.82 8.20 -1.62
N VAL A 41 15.47 7.98 -0.35
CA VAL A 41 14.80 9.00 0.47
C VAL A 41 15.67 10.25 0.65
N ALA A 42 16.97 10.09 0.86
CA ALA A 42 17.89 11.22 1.00
C ALA A 42 18.04 12.01 -0.31
N GLU A 43 18.12 11.34 -1.46
CA GLU A 43 18.15 11.98 -2.78
C GLU A 43 16.85 12.72 -3.07
N TRP A 44 15.70 12.10 -2.81
CA TRP A 44 14.38 12.74 -2.92
C TRP A 44 14.29 14.02 -2.08
N ARG A 45 14.74 13.98 -0.81
CA ARG A 45 14.74 15.15 0.09
C ARG A 45 15.61 16.31 -0.42
N ASN A 46 16.70 16.01 -1.12
CA ASN A 46 17.62 17.01 -1.64
C ASN A 46 17.27 17.48 -3.07
N ASN A 47 16.21 16.94 -3.66
CA ASN A 47 15.77 17.28 -5.00
C ASN A 47 14.62 18.31 -4.96
N PRO A 48 14.87 19.61 -5.24
CA PRO A 48 13.84 20.65 -5.21
C PRO A 48 12.78 20.48 -6.31
N ARG A 49 12.99 19.56 -7.26
CA ARG A 49 12.05 19.25 -8.35
C ARG A 49 11.31 17.94 -8.14
N ALA A 50 11.57 17.21 -7.05
CA ALA A 50 10.86 15.97 -6.78
C ALA A 50 9.38 16.21 -6.48
N PHE A 51 8.53 15.24 -6.80
CA PHE A 51 7.13 15.29 -6.43
C PHE A 51 6.99 15.34 -4.91
N GLN A 52 6.12 16.23 -4.43
CA GLN A 52 5.93 16.48 -3.01
C GLN A 52 4.65 15.83 -2.49
N PHE A 53 4.66 15.45 -1.22
CA PHE A 53 3.44 15.08 -0.50
C PHE A 53 2.64 16.34 -0.12
N ASP A 54 1.33 16.18 0.04
CA ASP A 54 0.44 17.30 0.39
C ASP A 54 0.77 17.92 1.76
N THR A 55 1.20 17.10 2.73
CA THR A 55 1.57 17.56 4.07
C THR A 55 2.79 16.81 4.61
N SER A 56 3.51 17.45 5.53
CA SER A 56 4.62 16.81 6.27
C SER A 56 4.15 15.58 7.06
N GLN A 57 2.95 15.61 7.62
CA GLN A 57 2.39 14.47 8.35
C GLN A 57 2.15 13.26 7.44
N ILE A 58 1.62 13.47 6.23
CA ILE A 58 1.43 12.39 5.25
C ILE A 58 2.80 11.87 4.79
N ARG A 59 3.72 12.76 4.46
CA ARG A 59 5.11 12.42 4.09
C ARG A 59 5.76 11.55 5.15
N ASP A 60 5.80 12.02 6.39
CA ASP A 60 6.51 11.36 7.48
C ASP A 60 5.84 10.02 7.81
N GLY A 61 4.51 9.98 7.84
CA GLY A 61 3.77 8.71 8.01
C GLY A 61 4.07 7.70 6.90
N TYR A 62 4.10 8.14 5.64
CA TYR A 62 4.37 7.25 4.50
C TYR A 62 5.81 6.73 4.52
N ILE A 63 6.80 7.62 4.62
CA ILE A 63 8.22 7.27 4.63
C ILE A 63 8.58 6.44 5.86
N ASN A 64 8.10 6.78 7.06
CA ASN A 64 8.44 6.01 8.26
C ASN A 64 7.87 4.59 8.22
N ASN A 65 6.66 4.40 7.67
CA ASN A 65 6.08 3.06 7.54
C ASN A 65 6.87 2.19 6.57
N LEU A 66 7.27 2.72 5.42
CA LEU A 66 8.09 1.98 4.46
C LEU A 66 9.51 1.76 4.97
N THR A 67 10.07 2.72 5.72
CA THR A 67 11.38 2.55 6.37
C THR A 67 11.36 1.40 7.37
N GLU A 68 10.31 1.32 8.21
CA GLU A 68 10.13 0.18 9.12
C GLU A 68 10.03 -1.15 8.35
N TYR A 69 9.29 -1.16 7.24
CA TYR A 69 9.17 -2.34 6.39
C TYR A 69 10.52 -2.78 5.83
N PHE A 70 11.31 -1.86 5.25
CA PHE A 70 12.63 -2.16 4.70
C PHE A 70 13.63 -2.63 5.77
N ASP A 71 13.51 -2.13 6.99
CA ASP A 71 14.35 -2.55 8.13
C ASP A 71 13.99 -3.96 8.63
N ASN A 72 12.75 -4.41 8.40
CA ASN A 72 12.20 -5.65 8.95
C ASN A 72 11.65 -6.59 7.87
N ILE A 73 12.16 -6.52 6.64
CA ILE A 73 11.64 -7.31 5.51
C ILE A 73 11.63 -8.79 5.86
N THR A 74 10.49 -9.43 5.65
CA THR A 74 10.35 -10.89 5.74
C THR A 74 10.27 -11.46 4.34
N ILE A 75 11.15 -12.41 4.03
CA ILE A 75 11.08 -13.16 2.77
C ILE A 75 10.16 -14.36 3.01
N PRO A 76 9.09 -14.55 2.22
CA PRO A 76 8.21 -15.69 2.36
C PRO A 76 8.98 -17.01 2.22
N LYS A 77 8.58 -17.98 3.02
CA LYS A 77 9.04 -19.36 2.82
C LYS A 77 8.44 -19.90 1.53
N HIS A 78 9.28 -20.53 0.73
CA HIS A 78 8.91 -20.98 -0.61
C HIS A 78 9.69 -22.25 -1.00
N GLN A 79 9.18 -22.93 -2.01
CA GLN A 79 9.87 -23.98 -2.75
C GLN A 79 10.34 -23.42 -4.09
N GLY A 80 11.59 -23.68 -4.45
CA GLY A 80 12.15 -23.20 -5.72
C GLY A 80 12.64 -21.74 -5.63
N SER A 81 12.37 -20.95 -6.67
CA SER A 81 12.69 -19.53 -6.75
C SER A 81 11.43 -18.68 -6.85
N PHE A 82 11.56 -17.37 -6.63
CA PHE A 82 10.54 -16.40 -7.00
C PHE A 82 10.52 -16.21 -8.53
N SER A 83 9.39 -15.73 -9.05
CA SER A 83 9.24 -15.22 -10.41
C SER A 83 8.63 -13.84 -10.33
N ASN A 84 9.43 -12.81 -10.56
CA ASN A 84 9.01 -11.42 -10.51
C ASN A 84 8.62 -10.89 -11.89
N GLU A 85 7.69 -9.93 -11.92
CA GLU A 85 7.19 -9.28 -13.14
C GLU A 85 6.83 -10.29 -14.25
N LYS A 86 6.27 -11.44 -13.85
CA LYS A 86 5.95 -12.54 -14.77
C LYS A 86 4.73 -12.14 -15.60
N PRO A 87 4.83 -12.13 -16.94
CA PRO A 87 3.67 -11.86 -17.78
C PRO A 87 2.68 -13.02 -17.69
N VAL A 88 1.42 -12.69 -17.42
CA VAL A 88 0.30 -13.64 -17.42
C VAL A 88 -0.70 -13.26 -18.51
N MET A 89 -1.17 -14.27 -19.24
CA MET A 89 -2.15 -14.11 -20.31
C MET A 89 -3.44 -14.81 -19.94
N THR A 90 -4.51 -14.04 -19.85
CA THR A 90 -5.85 -14.55 -19.54
C THR A 90 -6.72 -14.48 -20.79
N ARG A 91 -7.19 -15.63 -21.26
CA ARG A 91 -8.11 -15.71 -22.41
C ARG A 91 -9.54 -15.59 -21.91
N ILE A 92 -10.26 -14.62 -22.44
CA ILE A 92 -11.64 -14.29 -22.05
C ILE A 92 -12.54 -14.48 -23.26
N LYS A 93 -13.49 -15.42 -23.17
CA LYS A 93 -14.45 -15.67 -24.25
C LYS A 93 -15.58 -14.64 -24.20
N GLY A 94 -15.72 -13.85 -25.24
CA GLY A 94 -16.83 -12.93 -25.41
C GLY A 94 -18.11 -13.64 -25.86
N ALA A 95 -19.26 -13.03 -25.57
CA ALA A 95 -20.59 -13.58 -25.89
C ALA A 95 -20.81 -13.90 -27.39
N ASN A 96 -20.09 -13.22 -28.29
CA ASN A 96 -20.22 -13.41 -29.73
C ASN A 96 -19.20 -14.43 -30.30
N GLY A 97 -18.52 -15.19 -29.44
CA GLY A 97 -17.48 -16.15 -29.83
C GLY A 97 -16.10 -15.53 -30.12
N GLY A 98 -15.96 -14.20 -30.03
CA GLY A 98 -14.66 -13.53 -29.99
C GLY A 98 -13.88 -13.88 -28.73
N THR A 99 -12.55 -13.79 -28.77
CA THR A 99 -11.68 -13.98 -27.61
C THR A 99 -10.93 -12.70 -27.35
N GLU A 100 -11.12 -12.12 -26.16
CA GLU A 100 -10.28 -11.05 -25.64
C GLU A 100 -9.09 -11.68 -24.90
N VAL A 101 -7.95 -11.00 -24.94
CA VAL A 101 -6.76 -11.42 -24.19
C VAL A 101 -6.40 -10.29 -23.26
N PHE A 102 -6.46 -10.58 -21.96
CA PHE A 102 -5.91 -9.70 -20.94
C PHE A 102 -4.46 -10.11 -20.67
N VAL A 103 -3.55 -9.14 -20.72
CA VAL A 103 -2.14 -9.33 -20.39
C VAL A 103 -1.82 -8.42 -19.21
N GLY A 104 -1.17 -8.98 -18.20
CA GLY A 104 -0.59 -8.18 -17.12
C GLY A 104 0.65 -8.86 -16.56
N TYR A 105 1.22 -8.25 -15.54
CA TYR A 105 2.46 -8.65 -14.91
C TYR A 105 2.18 -8.88 -13.42
N ILE A 106 2.58 -10.05 -12.92
CA ILE A 106 2.46 -10.41 -11.51
C ILE A 106 3.71 -9.91 -10.81
N ASP A 107 3.58 -9.05 -9.80
CA ASP A 107 4.74 -8.50 -9.06
C ASP A 107 5.65 -9.64 -8.58
N THR A 108 5.08 -10.62 -7.87
CA THR A 108 5.81 -11.83 -7.44
C THR A 108 4.92 -13.07 -7.45
N GLU A 109 5.43 -14.14 -8.05
CA GLU A 109 4.89 -15.50 -7.98
C GLU A 109 5.89 -16.44 -7.27
N TYR A 110 5.39 -17.34 -6.42
CA TYR A 110 6.19 -18.44 -5.86
C TYR A 110 5.33 -19.64 -5.48
N THR A 111 5.96 -20.79 -5.22
CA THR A 111 5.28 -21.96 -4.64
C THR A 111 5.51 -22.00 -3.13
N ASP A 112 4.44 -22.08 -2.33
CA ASP A 112 4.56 -22.15 -0.87
C ASP A 112 5.00 -23.55 -0.38
N GLU A 113 5.27 -23.68 0.93
CA GLU A 113 5.69 -24.96 1.54
C GLU A 113 4.67 -26.09 1.35
N ASP A 114 3.39 -25.75 1.12
CA ASP A 114 2.28 -26.69 0.91
C ASP A 114 2.05 -27.03 -0.58
N GLY A 115 2.89 -26.51 -1.47
CA GLY A 115 2.81 -26.72 -2.91
C GLY A 115 1.71 -25.93 -3.63
N ASN A 116 1.22 -24.84 -3.03
CA ASN A 116 0.26 -23.94 -3.68
C ASN A 116 1.02 -22.85 -4.43
N LEU A 117 0.49 -22.46 -5.59
CA LEU A 117 0.95 -21.28 -6.32
C LEU A 117 0.47 -20.04 -5.58
N VAL A 118 1.38 -19.12 -5.28
CA VAL A 118 1.08 -17.87 -4.58
C VAL A 118 1.39 -16.70 -5.49
N LEU A 119 0.38 -15.87 -5.73
CA LEU A 119 0.49 -14.60 -6.43
C LEU A 119 0.41 -13.47 -5.40
N VAL A 120 1.45 -12.64 -5.34
CA VAL A 120 1.53 -11.49 -4.45
C VAL A 120 1.52 -10.21 -5.28
N ASP A 121 0.74 -9.25 -4.81
CA ASP A 121 0.80 -7.88 -5.26
C ASP A 121 1.17 -6.98 -4.06
N TYR A 122 2.20 -6.15 -4.22
CA TYR A 122 2.69 -5.27 -3.17
C TYR A 122 1.97 -3.93 -3.21
N LYS A 123 1.45 -3.49 -2.06
CA LYS A 123 0.70 -2.24 -1.95
C LYS A 123 1.31 -1.31 -0.92
N THR A 124 1.78 -0.16 -1.39
CA THR A 124 2.17 1.00 -0.57
C THR A 124 0.98 1.91 -0.23
N SER A 125 -0.22 1.55 -0.66
CA SER A 125 -1.46 2.31 -0.42
C SER A 125 -2.09 2.02 0.94
N SER A 126 -3.10 2.81 1.32
CA SER A 126 -3.79 2.67 2.59
C SER A 126 -4.75 1.47 2.60
N LYS A 127 -4.81 0.74 3.72
CA LYS A 127 -5.68 -0.46 3.85
C LYS A 127 -7.18 -0.17 3.76
N SER A 128 -7.61 1.07 4.01
CA SER A 128 -9.02 1.48 3.87
C SER A 128 -9.56 1.27 2.46
N SER A 129 -8.70 1.40 1.44
CA SER A 129 -9.04 1.15 0.04
C SER A 129 -9.30 -0.33 -0.27
N PHE A 130 -8.97 -1.24 0.66
CA PHE A 130 -9.10 -2.70 0.55
C PHE A 130 -10.09 -3.26 1.59
N SER A 131 -11.05 -2.42 2.01
CA SER A 131 -12.15 -2.87 2.86
C SER A 131 -12.95 -3.98 2.17
N LYS A 132 -13.73 -4.75 2.93
CA LYS A 132 -14.53 -5.87 2.39
C LYS A 132 -15.44 -5.47 1.22
N SER A 133 -15.97 -4.26 1.22
CA SER A 133 -16.83 -3.77 0.13
C SER A 133 -16.05 -3.37 -1.11
N LYS A 134 -14.81 -2.87 -0.96
CA LYS A 134 -13.94 -2.43 -2.07
C LYS A 134 -13.07 -3.57 -2.63
N LEU A 135 -12.83 -4.62 -1.84
CA LEU A 135 -11.94 -5.72 -2.18
C LEU A 135 -12.32 -6.47 -3.49
N PRO A 136 -13.59 -6.77 -3.79
CA PRO A 136 -13.95 -7.43 -5.06
C PRO A 136 -13.49 -6.65 -6.29
N GLU A 137 -13.61 -5.32 -6.25
CA GLU A 137 -13.15 -4.45 -7.34
C GLU A 137 -11.62 -4.36 -7.38
N LYS A 138 -10.98 -4.13 -6.23
CA LYS A 138 -9.51 -4.00 -6.16
C LYS A 138 -8.77 -5.28 -6.50
N SER A 139 -9.36 -6.44 -6.23
CA SER A 139 -8.77 -7.76 -6.50
C SER A 139 -8.99 -8.26 -7.92
N ARG A 140 -9.73 -7.53 -8.78
CA ARG A 140 -10.00 -7.95 -10.17
C ARG A 140 -8.74 -8.32 -10.95
N GLN A 141 -7.67 -7.54 -10.80
CA GLN A 141 -6.39 -7.81 -11.46
C GLN A 141 -5.80 -9.17 -11.05
N LEU A 142 -5.60 -9.40 -9.74
CA LEU A 142 -5.09 -10.68 -9.22
C LEU A 142 -6.01 -11.86 -9.56
N ARG A 143 -7.33 -11.65 -9.58
CA ARG A 143 -8.31 -12.66 -10.00
C ARG A 143 -8.14 -13.04 -11.48
N LEU A 144 -7.92 -12.06 -12.36
CA LEU A 144 -7.59 -12.33 -13.76
C LEU A 144 -6.26 -13.09 -13.86
N TYR A 145 -5.25 -12.71 -13.10
CA TYR A 145 -3.96 -13.42 -13.07
C TYR A 145 -4.13 -14.88 -12.65
N ALA A 146 -4.90 -15.15 -11.59
CA ALA A 146 -5.23 -16.50 -11.15
C ALA A 146 -5.93 -17.31 -12.25
N LEU A 147 -6.88 -16.70 -12.96
CA LEU A 147 -7.55 -17.34 -14.09
C LEU A 147 -6.57 -17.65 -15.23
N GLY A 148 -5.66 -16.73 -15.56
CA GLY A 148 -4.62 -16.92 -16.57
C GLY A 148 -3.65 -18.07 -16.24
N GLU A 149 -3.17 -18.13 -15.00
CA GLU A 149 -2.32 -19.22 -14.52
C GLU A 149 -3.06 -20.56 -14.52
N HIS A 150 -4.30 -20.59 -14.02
CA HIS A 150 -5.16 -21.76 -14.09
C HIS A 150 -5.31 -22.28 -15.53
N GLN A 151 -5.60 -21.39 -16.48
CA GLN A 151 -5.75 -21.72 -17.91
C GLN A 151 -4.45 -22.19 -18.59
N THR A 152 -3.29 -21.78 -18.09
CA THR A 152 -1.99 -22.00 -18.74
C THR A 152 -1.27 -23.20 -18.14
N LEU A 153 -1.34 -23.37 -16.83
CA LEU A 153 -0.63 -24.40 -16.07
C LEU A 153 -1.54 -25.58 -15.67
N ASP A 154 -2.85 -25.48 -15.87
CA ASP A 154 -3.84 -26.50 -15.45
C ASP A 154 -3.81 -26.78 -13.94
N ILE A 155 -3.49 -25.75 -13.14
CA ILE A 155 -3.46 -25.81 -11.67
C ILE A 155 -4.87 -25.58 -11.12
N PRO A 156 -5.40 -26.44 -10.23
CA PRO A 156 -6.70 -26.21 -9.59
C PRO A 156 -6.81 -24.86 -8.89
N LEU A 157 -7.96 -24.18 -8.97
CA LEU A 157 -8.13 -22.84 -8.39
C LEU A 157 -7.91 -22.81 -6.87
N ASP A 158 -8.25 -23.88 -6.15
CA ASP A 158 -7.99 -24.02 -4.70
C ASP A 158 -6.50 -24.17 -4.36
N LYS A 159 -5.65 -24.37 -5.37
CA LYS A 159 -4.19 -24.37 -5.29
C LYS A 159 -3.54 -23.04 -5.71
N ILE A 160 -4.34 -22.02 -6.02
CA ILE A 160 -3.85 -20.66 -6.33
C ILE A 160 -4.27 -19.71 -5.21
N LYS A 161 -3.28 -19.16 -4.49
CA LYS A 161 -3.49 -18.17 -3.44
C LYS A 161 -3.11 -16.79 -3.95
N CYS A 162 -4.05 -15.85 -3.95
CA CYS A 162 -3.79 -14.46 -4.30
C CYS A 162 -3.83 -13.58 -3.06
N ARG A 163 -2.89 -12.65 -2.93
CA ARG A 163 -2.88 -11.75 -1.78
C ARG A 163 -2.27 -10.39 -2.08
N PHE A 164 -2.76 -9.37 -1.38
CA PHE A 164 -2.06 -8.10 -1.27
C PHE A 164 -1.11 -8.12 -0.06
N ASN A 165 0.15 -7.72 -0.24
CA ASN A 165 1.03 -7.39 0.88
C ASN A 165 0.99 -5.88 1.13
N MET A 166 0.36 -5.48 2.24
CA MET A 166 0.12 -4.08 2.57
C MET A 166 1.31 -3.49 3.32
N LEU A 167 2.27 -2.93 2.59
CA LEU A 167 3.60 -2.57 3.09
C LEU A 167 3.61 -1.51 4.19
N LYS A 168 2.56 -0.68 4.31
CA LYS A 168 2.44 0.31 5.38
C LYS A 168 1.96 -0.27 6.73
N TYR A 169 1.50 -1.52 6.73
CA TYR A 169 0.80 -2.11 7.86
C TYR A 169 1.40 -3.46 8.25
N CYS A 170 1.26 -3.80 9.53
CA CYS A 170 1.65 -5.09 10.07
C CYS A 170 0.53 -5.66 10.95
N GLU A 171 0.55 -6.98 11.13
CA GLU A 171 -0.22 -7.66 12.15
C GLU A 171 0.58 -7.72 13.44
N VAL A 172 0.05 -7.13 14.50
CA VAL A 172 0.61 -7.26 15.84
C VAL A 172 -0.15 -8.35 16.59
N HIS A 173 0.54 -9.44 16.88
CA HIS A 173 0.01 -10.54 17.68
C HIS A 173 0.42 -10.34 19.12
N PHE A 174 -0.54 -10.45 20.04
CA PHE A 174 -0.28 -10.30 21.46
C PHE A 174 -1.06 -11.32 22.30
N LYS A 175 -0.42 -11.82 23.35
CA LYS A 175 -1.04 -12.77 24.27
C LYS A 175 -1.99 -12.06 25.23
N GLN A 176 -3.24 -12.48 25.27
CA GLN A 176 -4.23 -12.02 26.24
C GLN A 176 -4.02 -12.68 27.61
N GLU A 177 -4.67 -12.15 28.64
CA GLU A 177 -4.58 -12.66 30.02
C GLU A 177 -5.05 -14.11 30.18
N ASN A 178 -5.97 -14.55 29.33
CA ASN A 178 -6.43 -15.95 29.28
C ASN A 178 -5.45 -16.87 28.51
N GLY A 179 -4.27 -16.37 28.13
CA GLY A 179 -3.26 -17.09 27.39
C GLY A 179 -3.50 -17.22 25.88
N LYS A 180 -4.66 -16.77 25.35
CA LYS A 180 -4.96 -16.81 23.92
C LYS A 180 -4.25 -15.68 23.18
N TRP A 181 -3.83 -15.94 21.95
CA TRP A 181 -3.31 -14.91 21.06
C TRP A 181 -4.45 -14.11 20.44
N LYS A 182 -4.25 -12.80 20.32
CA LYS A 182 -5.11 -11.89 19.56
C LYS A 182 -4.24 -11.11 18.58
N THR A 183 -4.79 -10.85 17.40
CA THR A 183 -4.15 -10.05 16.36
C THR A 183 -4.80 -8.67 16.28
N SER A 184 -3.99 -7.66 15.95
CA SER A 184 -4.46 -6.32 15.58
C SER A 184 -3.61 -5.78 14.44
N VAL A 185 -4.26 -5.28 13.39
CA VAL A 185 -3.58 -4.60 12.28
C VAL A 185 -3.22 -3.19 12.70
N GLN A 186 -1.98 -2.76 12.48
CA GLN A 186 -1.47 -1.43 12.84
C GLN A 186 -0.64 -0.83 11.71
N GLU A 187 -0.50 0.50 11.71
CA GLU A 187 0.56 1.16 10.93
C GLU A 187 1.92 0.73 11.49
N ARG A 188 2.85 0.35 10.61
CA ARG A 188 4.15 -0.19 10.98
C ARG A 188 4.94 0.75 11.87
N SER A 189 5.11 2.00 11.48
CA SER A 189 5.90 3.00 12.21
C SER A 189 5.34 3.37 13.59
N LYS A 190 4.11 2.93 13.92
CA LYS A 190 3.41 3.28 15.17
C LYS A 190 2.89 2.07 15.93
N TRP A 191 3.31 0.85 15.56
CA TRP A 191 2.69 -0.35 16.12
C TRP A 191 2.87 -0.43 17.65
N VAL A 192 4.02 0.00 18.18
CA VAL A 192 4.27 0.02 19.64
C VAL A 192 3.40 1.06 20.34
N GLU A 193 3.30 2.27 19.78
CA GLU A 193 2.41 3.32 20.29
C GLU A 193 0.97 2.82 20.41
N LYS A 194 0.49 2.13 19.37
CA LYS A 194 -0.87 1.55 19.35
C LYS A 194 -1.03 0.41 20.34
N MET A 195 0.06 -0.22 20.78
CA MET A 195 0.05 -1.24 21.84
C MET A 195 0.27 -0.70 23.25
N LYS A 196 0.48 0.62 23.45
CA LYS A 196 0.80 1.24 24.74
C LYS A 196 -0.08 0.74 25.89
N THR A 197 -1.41 0.75 25.73
CA THR A 197 -2.33 0.30 26.79
C THR A 197 -2.15 -1.17 27.17
N LYS A 198 -1.86 -2.04 26.18
CA LYS A 198 -1.61 -3.46 26.41
C LYS A 198 -0.27 -3.67 27.12
N LEU A 199 0.76 -2.93 26.72
CA LEU A 199 2.07 -2.94 27.35
C LEU A 199 1.98 -2.46 28.81
N THR A 200 1.30 -1.33 29.07
CA THR A 200 1.07 -0.82 30.43
C THR A 200 0.38 -1.85 31.32
N THR A 201 -0.61 -2.58 30.80
CA THR A 201 -1.32 -3.61 31.58
C THR A 201 -0.40 -4.75 31.99
N LYS A 202 0.54 -5.15 31.12
CA LYS A 202 1.50 -6.21 31.39
C LYS A 202 2.60 -5.77 32.35
N LEU A 203 3.16 -4.57 32.14
CA LEU A 203 4.18 -3.97 33.02
C LEU A 203 3.66 -3.80 34.45
N ARG A 204 2.39 -3.40 34.64
CA ARG A 204 1.78 -3.27 35.97
C ARG A 204 1.65 -4.57 36.77
N LYS A 205 1.79 -5.72 36.11
CA LYS A 205 1.74 -7.04 36.74
C LYS A 205 3.12 -7.62 36.99
N ASP A 206 4.16 -6.92 36.55
CA ASP A 206 5.53 -7.28 36.81
C ASP A 206 5.93 -6.60 38.12
N ASP A 207 6.05 -7.41 39.19
CA ASP A 207 6.32 -6.92 40.55
C ASP A 207 7.70 -6.24 40.65
N ASP A 208 8.60 -6.50 39.69
CA ASP A 208 9.95 -5.93 39.65
C ASP A 208 9.98 -4.52 39.02
N ILE A 209 8.87 -4.04 38.43
CA ILE A 209 8.82 -2.77 37.69
C ILE A 209 8.00 -1.72 38.44
N GLN A 210 8.64 -0.60 38.78
CA GLN A 210 7.98 0.51 39.47
C GLN A 210 7.40 1.56 38.51
N GLY A 211 6.53 2.44 39.02
CA GLY A 211 5.77 3.39 38.19
C GLY A 211 6.60 4.34 37.32
N PHE A 212 7.71 4.88 37.84
CA PHE A 212 8.60 5.77 37.07
C PHE A 212 9.35 5.00 35.97
N GLU A 213 9.91 3.85 36.33
CA GLU A 213 10.60 2.95 35.40
C GLU A 213 9.67 2.47 34.27
N MET A 214 8.40 2.18 34.60
CA MET A 214 7.39 1.81 33.59
C MET A 214 7.17 2.91 32.54
N SER A 215 7.10 4.18 32.96
CA SER A 215 6.92 5.29 32.01
C SER A 215 8.13 5.41 31.09
N GLU A 216 9.33 5.36 31.66
CA GLU A 216 10.58 5.45 30.89
C GLU A 216 10.72 4.30 29.88
N LEU A 217 10.37 3.08 30.28
CA LEU A 217 10.36 1.91 29.38
C LEU A 217 9.38 2.10 28.22
N LEU A 218 8.15 2.55 28.52
CA LEU A 218 7.14 2.79 27.49
C LEU A 218 7.58 3.87 26.51
N ASP A 219 8.11 4.99 27.00
CA ASP A 219 8.52 6.10 26.14
C ASP A 219 9.72 5.70 25.27
N LYS A 220 10.69 4.96 25.81
CA LYS A 220 11.81 4.38 25.03
C LYS A 220 11.32 3.42 23.95
N ALA A 221 10.39 2.53 24.29
CA ALA A 221 9.86 1.56 23.33
C ALA A 221 9.07 2.21 22.20
N ILE A 222 8.26 3.23 22.52
CA ILE A 222 7.49 3.99 21.54
C ILE A 222 8.42 4.77 20.62
N ALA A 223 9.40 5.48 21.18
CA ALA A 223 10.36 6.26 20.40
C ALA A 223 11.21 5.38 19.45
N ALA A 224 11.58 4.18 19.89
CA ALA A 224 12.32 3.21 19.07
C ALA A 224 11.41 2.36 18.16
N ASN A 225 10.08 2.48 18.28
CA ASN A 225 9.09 1.57 17.71
C ASN A 225 9.48 0.08 17.86
N SER A 226 10.03 -0.27 19.03
CA SER A 226 10.59 -1.59 19.33
C SER A 226 10.39 -1.97 20.79
N LEU A 227 10.22 -3.27 21.06
CA LEU A 227 10.14 -3.80 22.43
C LEU A 227 11.50 -4.26 22.96
N ALA A 228 12.62 -3.99 22.27
CA ALA A 228 13.93 -4.46 22.69
C ALA A 228 14.35 -4.00 24.10
N CYS A 229 13.88 -2.84 24.54
CA CYS A 229 14.12 -2.34 25.90
C CYS A 229 13.23 -2.97 26.98
N MET A 230 12.18 -3.72 26.59
CA MET A 230 11.23 -4.32 27.52
C MET A 230 11.80 -5.60 28.16
N PRO A 231 11.31 -6.01 29.34
CA PRO A 231 11.60 -7.32 29.92
C PRO A 231 11.23 -8.49 28.98
N LYS A 232 12.03 -9.56 29.02
CA LYS A 232 11.91 -10.69 28.08
C LYS A 232 10.56 -11.41 28.17
N ASN A 233 10.04 -11.58 29.39
CA ASN A 233 8.70 -12.10 29.65
C ASN A 233 7.59 -11.28 28.96
N ILE A 234 7.77 -9.97 28.77
CA ILE A 234 6.83 -9.11 28.05
C ILE A 234 7.08 -9.21 26.55
N GLN A 235 8.34 -9.16 26.09
CA GLN A 235 8.68 -9.31 24.66
C GLN A 235 8.08 -10.60 24.08
N ASP A 236 8.21 -11.72 24.78
CA ASP A 236 7.73 -13.04 24.33
C ASP A 236 6.19 -13.15 24.24
N GLN A 237 5.47 -12.12 24.69
CA GLN A 237 4.02 -12.03 24.58
C GLN A 237 3.58 -11.20 23.37
N PHE A 238 4.49 -10.76 22.51
CA PHE A 238 4.22 -10.04 21.27
C PHE A 238 5.07 -10.56 20.12
N PHE A 239 4.53 -10.55 18.92
CA PHE A 239 5.30 -10.65 17.68
C PHE A 239 4.57 -9.93 16.55
N ILE A 240 5.29 -9.57 15.50
CA ILE A 240 4.72 -8.91 14.32
C ILE A 240 4.84 -9.81 13.08
N GLN A 241 3.91 -9.68 12.16
CA GLN A 241 3.94 -10.29 10.83
C GLN A 241 3.48 -9.26 9.78
N ASP A 242 3.78 -9.53 8.51
CA ASP A 242 3.27 -8.73 7.41
C ASP A 242 1.74 -8.76 7.37
N TYR A 243 1.12 -7.63 7.06
CA TYR A 243 -0.32 -7.57 6.87
C TYR A 243 -0.69 -8.00 5.44
N LEU A 244 -1.16 -9.23 5.33
CA LEU A 244 -1.60 -9.83 4.07
C LEU A 244 -3.13 -9.79 3.99
N ILE A 245 -3.66 -9.32 2.85
CA ILE A 245 -5.08 -9.43 2.53
C ILE A 245 -5.22 -10.56 1.53
N GLU A 246 -5.67 -11.72 2.03
CA GLU A 246 -5.97 -12.88 1.20
C GLU A 246 -7.23 -12.63 0.35
N ILE A 247 -7.18 -13.08 -0.90
CA ILE A 247 -8.25 -12.92 -1.88
C ILE A 247 -8.84 -14.30 -2.15
N ASP A 248 -10.15 -14.41 -1.94
CA ASP A 248 -10.88 -15.62 -2.28
C ASP A 248 -10.96 -15.78 -3.79
N ILE A 249 -10.45 -16.91 -4.27
CA ILE A 249 -10.48 -17.35 -5.67
C ILE A 249 -11.51 -18.46 -5.78
N ASN A 250 -12.60 -18.20 -6.51
CA ASN A 250 -13.62 -19.19 -6.82
C ASN A 250 -14.09 -19.03 -8.26
N GLU A 251 -14.55 -20.13 -8.85
CA GLU A 251 -14.88 -20.21 -10.27
C GLU A 251 -16.02 -19.28 -10.69
N ASP A 252 -17.04 -19.12 -9.86
CA ASP A 252 -18.21 -18.29 -10.16
C ASP A 252 -17.82 -16.80 -10.28
N ASP A 253 -17.08 -16.27 -9.30
CA ASP A 253 -16.57 -14.89 -9.30
C ASP A 253 -15.65 -14.64 -10.51
N LEU A 254 -14.79 -15.59 -10.86
CA LEU A 254 -13.88 -15.47 -12.00
C LEU A 254 -14.65 -15.45 -13.33
N ASN A 255 -15.68 -16.28 -13.45
CA ASN A 255 -16.54 -16.32 -14.63
C ASN A 255 -17.38 -15.05 -14.77
N GLU A 256 -17.87 -14.48 -13.67
CA GLU A 256 -18.55 -13.19 -13.67
C GLU A 256 -17.60 -12.06 -14.08
N LEU A 257 -16.43 -11.99 -13.46
CA LEU A 257 -15.40 -11.00 -13.82
C LEU A 257 -14.99 -11.11 -15.29
N ALA A 258 -14.80 -12.32 -15.82
CA ALA A 258 -14.47 -12.53 -17.23
C ALA A 258 -15.57 -11.97 -18.16
N LYS A 259 -16.85 -12.13 -17.80
CA LYS A 259 -17.97 -11.54 -18.55
C LYS A 259 -17.94 -10.02 -18.48
N GLU A 260 -17.75 -9.45 -17.29
CA GLU A 260 -17.65 -8.00 -17.10
C GLU A 260 -16.53 -7.40 -17.95
N VAL A 261 -15.35 -8.02 -17.95
CA VAL A 261 -14.22 -7.57 -18.77
C VAL A 261 -14.54 -7.66 -20.26
N ALA A 262 -15.15 -8.75 -20.73
CA ALA A 262 -15.56 -8.88 -22.13
C ALA A 262 -16.59 -7.82 -22.55
N GLU A 263 -17.51 -7.47 -21.66
CA GLU A 263 -18.47 -6.40 -21.86
C GLU A 263 -17.78 -5.04 -21.91
N LYS A 264 -16.86 -4.75 -20.98
CA LYS A 264 -16.07 -3.51 -21.00
C LYS A 264 -15.22 -3.37 -22.26
N CYS A 265 -14.60 -4.43 -22.75
CA CYS A 265 -13.88 -4.39 -24.04
C CYS A 265 -14.82 -4.05 -25.21
N ARG A 266 -16.07 -4.51 -25.17
CA ARG A 266 -17.08 -4.15 -26.17
C ARG A 266 -17.49 -2.69 -26.05
N ASP A 267 -17.70 -2.21 -24.83
CA ASP A 267 -18.03 -0.80 -24.58
C ASP A 267 -16.91 0.12 -25.08
N ILE A 268 -15.65 -0.20 -24.78
CA ILE A 268 -14.46 0.55 -25.23
C ILE A 268 -14.42 0.67 -26.75
N ARG A 269 -14.53 -0.45 -27.49
CA ARG A 269 -14.58 -0.41 -28.97
C ARG A 269 -15.77 0.39 -29.51
N SER A 270 -16.87 0.41 -28.77
CA SER A 270 -18.05 1.21 -29.14
C SER A 270 -17.80 2.70 -28.91
N PHE A 271 -17.09 3.06 -27.84
CA PHE A 271 -16.66 4.43 -27.56
C PHE A 271 -15.63 4.93 -28.57
N GLU A 272 -14.66 4.10 -28.95
CA GLU A 272 -13.64 4.43 -29.96
C GLU A 272 -14.26 4.73 -31.35
N ALA A 273 -15.46 4.23 -31.62
CA ALA A 273 -16.20 4.50 -32.85
C ALA A 273 -16.96 5.85 -32.82
N ILE A 274 -16.99 6.57 -31.69
CA ILE A 274 -17.66 7.86 -31.56
C ILE A 274 -16.82 8.95 -32.26
N PRO A 275 -17.36 9.66 -33.27
CA PRO A 275 -16.60 10.66 -34.03
C PRO A 275 -16.05 11.84 -33.22
N ASN A 276 -16.66 12.16 -32.09
CA ASN A 276 -16.21 13.19 -31.15
C ASN A 276 -16.19 12.64 -29.72
N LEU A 277 -15.25 11.74 -29.46
CA LEU A 277 -15.06 11.10 -28.16
C LEU A 277 -14.73 12.10 -27.05
N GLU A 278 -13.94 13.14 -27.34
CA GLU A 278 -13.53 14.13 -26.33
C GLU A 278 -14.72 14.86 -25.72
N SER A 279 -15.63 15.40 -26.54
CA SER A 279 -16.85 16.04 -26.02
C SER A 279 -17.79 15.06 -25.31
N TYR A 280 -17.78 13.78 -25.71
CA TYR A 280 -18.56 12.75 -25.01
C TYR A 280 -18.00 12.49 -23.59
N LEU A 281 -16.67 12.39 -23.47
CA LEU A 281 -15.98 12.18 -22.20
C LEU A 281 -16.17 13.38 -21.26
N GLU A 282 -16.02 14.61 -21.74
CA GLU A 282 -16.25 15.83 -20.95
C GLU A 282 -17.68 15.89 -20.38
N TYR A 283 -18.68 15.52 -21.18
CA TYR A 283 -20.07 15.55 -20.74
C TYR A 283 -20.40 14.43 -19.74
N THR A 284 -19.82 13.25 -19.94
CA THR A 284 -20.19 12.04 -19.19
C THR A 284 -19.36 11.85 -17.93
N TYR A 285 -18.10 12.30 -17.96
CA TYR A 285 -17.14 12.21 -16.86
C TYR A 285 -16.49 13.58 -16.66
N PRO A 286 -17.27 14.60 -16.23
CA PRO A 286 -16.74 15.94 -16.03
C PRO A 286 -15.71 15.93 -14.91
N TYR A 287 -14.68 16.78 -15.07
CA TYR A 287 -13.70 17.03 -14.01
C TYR A 287 -14.39 17.51 -12.73
N ASP A 288 -14.10 16.84 -11.62
CA ASP A 288 -14.58 17.23 -10.30
C ASP A 288 -13.42 17.84 -9.47
N PRO A 289 -13.40 19.17 -9.24
CA PRO A 289 -12.34 19.82 -8.48
C PRO A 289 -12.32 19.46 -6.99
N ASP A 290 -13.41 18.88 -6.47
CA ASP A 290 -13.51 18.38 -5.10
C ASP A 290 -13.05 16.92 -4.99
N ASN A 291 -12.95 16.21 -6.12
CA ASN A 291 -12.43 14.85 -6.19
C ASN A 291 -10.89 14.85 -6.13
N TYR A 292 -10.33 14.22 -5.09
CA TYR A 292 -8.88 14.16 -4.91
C TYR A 292 -8.15 13.43 -6.05
N PHE A 293 -8.74 12.34 -6.57
CA PHE A 293 -8.13 11.61 -7.68
C PHE A 293 -8.03 12.50 -8.91
N ASP A 294 -9.11 13.19 -9.28
CA ASP A 294 -9.12 14.10 -10.41
C ASP A 294 -8.14 15.26 -10.22
N LYS A 295 -8.13 15.87 -9.04
CA LYS A 295 -7.26 17.03 -8.77
C LYS A 295 -5.77 16.68 -8.70
N LYS A 296 -5.41 15.49 -8.20
CA LYS A 296 -4.03 15.18 -7.74
C LYS A 296 -3.41 13.92 -8.32
N LEU A 297 -4.19 12.93 -8.74
CA LEU A 297 -3.69 11.61 -9.12
C LEU A 297 -3.91 11.28 -10.60
N CYS A 298 -4.92 11.87 -11.24
CA CYS A 298 -5.26 11.65 -12.64
C CYS A 298 -4.25 12.36 -13.55
N GLY A 299 -3.40 11.59 -14.25
CA GLY A 299 -2.37 12.12 -15.15
C GLY A 299 -2.90 13.08 -16.23
N TYR A 300 -4.15 12.88 -16.68
CA TYR A 300 -4.81 13.82 -17.59
C TYR A 300 -5.13 15.16 -16.90
N HIS A 301 -5.84 15.14 -15.78
CA HIS A 301 -6.24 16.36 -15.06
C HIS A 301 -5.06 17.10 -14.41
N THR A 302 -3.96 16.40 -14.10
CA THR A 302 -2.73 17.03 -13.58
C THR A 302 -1.79 17.52 -14.70
N SER A 303 -2.05 17.17 -15.97
CA SER A 303 -1.26 17.60 -17.12
C SER A 303 -1.34 19.09 -17.38
N ASP A 304 -0.28 19.67 -17.95
CA ASP A 304 -0.28 21.08 -18.34
C ASP A 304 -1.30 21.36 -19.44
N TYR A 305 -1.56 20.38 -20.31
CA TYR A 305 -2.59 20.48 -21.34
C TYR A 305 -3.98 20.72 -20.74
N PHE A 306 -4.37 19.91 -19.75
CA PHE A 306 -5.68 20.07 -19.11
C PHE A 306 -5.75 21.38 -18.34
N LYS A 307 -4.69 21.72 -17.60
CA LYS A 307 -4.61 22.99 -16.87
C LYS A 307 -4.69 24.21 -17.80
N GLU A 308 -4.05 24.17 -18.97
CA GLU A 308 -4.15 25.25 -19.97
C GLU A 308 -5.57 25.35 -20.53
N LYS A 309 -6.18 24.21 -20.88
CA LYS A 309 -7.55 24.13 -21.40
C LYS A 309 -8.58 24.69 -20.43
N GLU A 310 -8.46 24.35 -19.15
CA GLU A 310 -9.37 24.77 -18.08
C GLU A 310 -8.99 26.12 -17.44
N GLY A 311 -7.89 26.74 -17.86
CA GLY A 311 -7.42 28.01 -17.28
C GLY A 311 -6.91 27.90 -15.83
N LEU A 312 -6.37 26.73 -15.46
CA LEU A 312 -5.88 26.37 -14.12
C LEU A 312 -4.35 26.40 -13.99
N LEU A 313 -3.61 26.94 -14.97
CA LEU A 313 -2.17 27.14 -14.83
C LEU A 313 -1.90 28.26 -13.83
N GLU A 314 -1.49 27.90 -12.61
CA GLU A 314 -0.92 28.87 -11.67
C GLU A 314 0.53 29.18 -12.07
N ASP A 315 0.89 30.47 -12.18
CA ASP A 315 2.27 30.91 -12.33
C ASP A 315 3.07 30.43 -11.11
N ILE A 316 3.99 29.49 -11.31
CA ILE A 316 4.84 28.99 -10.24
C ILE A 316 5.85 30.09 -9.89
N GLU A 317 5.53 30.95 -8.92
CA GLU A 317 6.58 31.68 -8.21
C GLU A 317 7.38 30.66 -7.38
N PRO A 318 8.73 30.61 -7.52
CA PRO A 318 9.54 29.74 -6.70
C PRO A 318 9.37 30.14 -5.23
N GLN A 319 8.73 29.28 -4.43
CA GLN A 319 8.62 29.50 -3.00
C GLN A 319 10.03 29.61 -2.40
N ALA A 320 10.29 30.76 -1.77
CA ALA A 320 11.54 31.07 -1.12
C ALA A 320 11.80 30.12 0.06
N ASP A 321 13.08 29.81 0.28
CA ASP A 321 13.66 29.05 1.39
C ASP A 321 12.80 29.00 2.66
N LEU A 322 12.40 27.79 3.05
CA LEU A 322 11.75 27.52 4.34
C LEU A 322 12.71 27.61 5.54
N ASP A 323 13.94 28.08 5.36
CA ASP A 323 14.96 28.24 6.42
C ASP A 323 14.82 29.53 7.24
N LYS A 324 13.66 30.19 7.24
CA LYS A 324 13.39 31.37 8.09
C LYS A 324 12.03 31.35 8.78
N VAL A 325 11.77 30.32 9.57
CA VAL A 325 10.94 30.47 10.78
C VAL A 325 11.60 29.68 11.91
N ASN A 326 12.61 30.29 12.54
CA ASN A 326 13.09 29.90 13.86
C ASN A 326 12.50 30.87 14.90
N ASP A 327 12.37 30.38 16.13
CA ASP A 327 11.88 31.05 17.35
C ASP A 327 10.37 31.29 17.43
N ASP A 328 9.65 30.24 17.83
CA ASP A 328 8.88 30.30 19.08
C ASP A 328 8.55 28.86 19.53
N MET A 329 9.25 28.41 20.58
CA MET A 329 8.84 27.24 21.35
C MET A 329 7.50 27.53 22.01
N VAL A 330 6.47 26.79 21.62
CA VAL A 330 5.23 26.68 22.41
C VAL A 330 5.05 25.21 22.78
N ASP A 331 5.14 24.99 24.08
CA ASP A 331 4.84 23.76 24.81
C ASP A 331 3.41 23.29 24.50
N PHE A 332 3.27 22.09 23.92
CA PHE A 332 1.99 21.43 23.65
C PHE A 332 1.84 20.13 24.44
N GLY A 333 2.10 20.20 25.74
CA GLY A 333 1.52 19.26 26.69
C GLY A 333 0.11 19.71 27.11
N ASP A 334 -0.90 19.65 26.23
CA ASP A 334 -2.35 19.55 26.61
C ASP A 334 -3.37 19.69 25.45
N ILE A 335 -3.10 19.14 24.25
CA ILE A 335 -4.15 19.01 23.21
C ILE A 335 -4.20 17.58 22.67
N PHE A 336 -4.54 16.64 23.54
CA PHE A 336 -5.06 15.34 23.14
C PHE A 336 -6.43 15.12 23.78
N SER A 337 -7.43 15.79 23.22
CA SER A 337 -8.80 15.27 23.24
C SER A 337 -9.60 15.87 22.10
N SER A 338 -9.90 15.09 21.07
CA SER A 338 -11.26 14.88 20.55
C SER A 338 -11.25 14.19 19.19
N GLN A 339 -12.39 13.58 18.89
CA GLN A 339 -12.72 12.63 17.83
C GLN A 339 -12.73 13.21 16.40
N GLU A 340 -12.07 14.32 16.12
CA GLU A 340 -12.18 15.01 14.81
C GLU A 340 -11.23 14.50 13.72
N SER A 341 -10.26 13.64 14.05
CA SER A 341 -9.30 13.13 13.05
C SER A 341 -9.85 12.05 12.12
N ASP A 342 -10.96 11.40 12.49
CA ASP A 342 -11.50 10.24 11.77
C ASP A 342 -12.52 10.65 10.68
N ASP A 343 -13.15 11.82 10.80
CA ASP A 343 -14.16 12.28 9.82
C ASP A 343 -13.50 12.85 8.56
N VAL A 344 -12.43 13.64 8.71
CA VAL A 344 -11.68 14.19 7.56
C VAL A 344 -11.03 13.09 6.71
N PHE A 345 -10.62 11.99 7.34
CA PHE A 345 -9.97 10.88 6.64
C PHE A 345 -10.98 9.97 5.90
N ASN A 346 -12.22 9.90 6.36
CA ASN A 346 -13.29 9.15 5.69
C ASN A 346 -13.90 9.94 4.52
N GLU A 347 -13.94 11.27 4.59
CA GLU A 347 -14.38 12.13 3.47
C GLU A 347 -13.37 12.12 2.30
N LEU A 348 -12.06 12.02 2.57
CA LEU A 348 -11.02 12.11 1.54
C LEU A 348 -10.79 10.82 0.73
N PHE A 349 -11.26 9.67 1.22
CA PHE A 349 -10.98 8.36 0.60
C PHE A 349 -12.21 7.40 0.58
N GLY A 350 -13.41 7.98 0.68
CA GLY A 350 -14.72 7.33 0.54
C GLY A 350 -14.92 6.63 -0.78
#